data_AF-A0A7N2ML21-F1
#
_entry.id   AF-A0A7N2ML21-F1
#
_cell.length_a   1.000
_cell.length_b   1.000
_cell.length_c   1.000
_cell.angle_alpha   90.00
_cell.angle_beta   90.00
_cell.angle_gamma   90.00
#
_symmetry.space_group_name_H-M   'P 1'
#
loop_
_entity.id
_entity.type
_entity.pdbx_description
1 polymer ?
#
loop_
_entity_poly.entity_id
_entity_poly.type
_entity_poly.pdbx_seq_one_letter_code
_entity_poly.pdbx_strand_id
1 'polypeptide(L)'
;MQYNRETTPASFGKRIVLPSSFTSDPRYMIHNYQDAMAICRWAGNPGLFLTFTCNPKWPEIVSSLELIPGQKPEDRPDIVARAFKIKLDALLQDIEKGQHFGKVLAGNTN
;
A
#
# COMPACT_ATOMS: atom_id res chain seq x y z
N MET A 1 -7.45 25.58 24.50
CA MET A 1 -8.71 26.19 24.00
C MET A 1 -9.85 25.29 24.43
N GLN A 2 -10.73 25.78 25.30
CA GLN A 2 -11.76 25.00 25.99
C GLN A 2 -12.86 24.54 25.01
N TYR A 3 -13.23 23.25 25.08
CA TYR A 3 -14.30 22.67 24.26
C TYR A 3 -15.62 22.75 25.04
N ASN A 4 -16.48 23.70 24.67
CA ASN A 4 -17.80 23.88 25.28
C ASN A 4 -18.73 22.76 24.83
N ARG A 5 -19.18 21.90 25.75
CA ARG A 5 -20.14 20.82 25.47
C ARG A 5 -21.56 21.34 25.68
N GLU A 6 -22.15 21.89 24.62
CA GLU A 6 -23.61 22.00 24.53
C GLU A 6 -24.13 20.80 23.73
N THR A 7 -24.46 19.73 24.45
CA THR A 7 -25.08 18.51 23.88
C THR A 7 -26.59 18.69 23.83
N THR A 8 -27.11 19.16 22.69
CA THR A 8 -28.55 19.20 22.42
C THR A 8 -29.05 17.78 22.09
N PRO A 9 -30.17 17.29 22.64
CA PRO A 9 -30.70 15.93 22.42
C PRO A 9 -31.07 15.61 20.95
N ALA A 10 -31.06 16.60 20.06
CA ALA A 10 -31.35 16.45 18.63
C ALA A 10 -30.18 15.92 17.79
N SER A 11 -28.99 15.72 18.36
CA SER A 11 -27.80 15.24 17.62
C SER A 11 -27.63 13.72 17.60
N PHE A 12 -28.50 12.95 18.25
CA PHE A 12 -28.40 11.50 18.27
C PHE A 12 -28.98 10.91 16.98
N GLY A 13 -28.13 10.24 16.19
CA GLY A 13 -28.57 9.46 15.01
C GLY A 13 -28.44 10.14 13.64
N LYS A 14 -27.54 11.12 13.46
CA LYS A 14 -27.26 11.64 12.10
C LYS A 14 -26.59 10.54 11.25
N ARG A 15 -27.21 10.21 10.11
CA ARG A 15 -26.60 9.36 9.07
C ARG A 15 -25.40 10.10 8.48
N ILE A 16 -24.20 9.77 8.95
CA ILE A 16 -22.95 10.29 8.37
C ILE A 16 -22.60 9.39 7.18
N VAL A 17 -22.67 9.96 5.98
CA VAL A 17 -22.23 9.31 4.76
C VAL A 17 -20.73 9.58 4.61
N LEU A 18 -19.88 8.58 4.85
CA LEU A 18 -18.42 8.74 4.74
C LEU A 18 -18.03 9.12 3.29
N PRO A 19 -16.97 9.89 3.05
CA PRO A 19 -16.49 10.14 1.69
C PRO A 19 -15.89 8.86 1.07
N SER A 20 -15.83 8.79 -0.26
CA SER A 20 -15.18 7.67 -0.99
C SER A 20 -13.67 7.58 -0.74
N SER A 21 -13.06 8.61 -0.16
CA SER A 21 -11.68 8.61 0.30
C SER A 21 -11.45 7.84 1.60
N PHE A 22 -12.52 7.38 2.28
CA PHE A 22 -12.39 6.57 3.48
C PHE A 22 -11.99 5.14 3.11
N THR A 23 -10.74 4.79 3.41
CA THR A 23 -10.18 3.45 3.16
C THR A 23 -11.04 2.37 3.83
N SER A 24 -11.32 1.29 3.09
CA SER A 24 -12.15 0.15 3.52
C SER A 24 -13.68 0.38 3.56
N ASP A 25 -14.21 1.52 3.10
CA ASP A 25 -15.65 1.67 2.79
C ASP A 25 -15.99 1.01 1.43
N PRO A 26 -17.18 0.42 1.26
CA PRO A 26 -17.61 -0.12 -0.03
C PRO A 26 -17.45 0.85 -1.21
N ARG A 27 -17.62 2.15 -0.97
CA ARG A 27 -17.50 3.19 -2.01
C ARG A 27 -16.05 3.46 -2.41
N TYR A 28 -15.11 3.31 -1.48
CA TYR A 28 -13.68 3.34 -1.82
C TYR A 28 -13.33 2.20 -2.77
N MET A 29 -13.81 0.99 -2.49
CA MET A 29 -13.57 -0.18 -3.34
C MET A 29 -14.22 -0.04 -4.73
N ILE A 30 -15.47 0.43 -4.79
CA ILE A 30 -16.18 0.66 -6.05
C ILE A 30 -15.45 1.71 -6.90
N HIS A 31 -14.99 2.79 -6.29
CA HIS A 31 -14.25 3.84 -6.98
C HIS A 31 -12.94 3.30 -7.59
N ASN A 32 -12.13 2.58 -6.80
CA ASN A 32 -10.91 1.95 -7.31
C ASN A 32 -11.17 0.95 -8.44
N TYR A 33 -12.28 0.21 -8.35
CA TYR A 33 -12.68 -0.71 -9.42
C TYR A 33 -13.04 0.04 -10.72
N GLN A 34 -13.80 1.13 -10.62
CA GLN A 34 -14.14 1.96 -11.78
C GLN A 34 -12.88 2.55 -12.43
N ASP A 35 -11.93 3.04 -11.63
CA ASP A 35 -10.66 3.57 -12.13
C ASP A 35 -9.83 2.48 -12.83
N ALA A 36 -9.74 1.29 -12.22
CA ALA A 36 -9.06 0.14 -12.83
C ALA A 36 -9.70 -0.27 -14.17
N MET A 37 -11.04 -0.28 -14.25
CA MET A 37 -11.77 -0.58 -15.48
C MET A 37 -11.55 0.49 -16.56
N ALA A 38 -11.45 1.76 -16.18
CA ALA A 38 -11.10 2.84 -17.10
C ALA A 38 -9.69 2.66 -17.67
N ILE A 39 -8.72 2.28 -16.84
CA ILE A 39 -7.36 1.94 -17.29
C ILE A 39 -7.40 0.73 -18.23
N CYS A 40 -8.13 -0.34 -17.89
CA CYS A 40 -8.24 -1.53 -18.74
C CYS A 40 -8.86 -1.23 -20.10
N ARG A 41 -9.85 -0.32 -20.15
CA ARG A 41 -10.47 0.11 -21.41
C ARG A 41 -9.49 0.88 -22.31
N TRP A 42 -8.56 1.62 -21.72
CA TRP A 42 -7.58 2.42 -22.45
C TRP A 42 -6.32 1.63 -22.83
N ALA A 43 -5.71 0.91 -21.87
CA ALA A 43 -4.46 0.17 -22.03
C ALA A 43 -4.63 -1.30 -22.45
N GLY A 44 -5.86 -1.83 -22.35
CA GLY A 44 -6.13 -3.27 -22.47
C GLY A 44 -6.09 -3.98 -21.11
N ASN A 45 -6.48 -5.26 -21.12
CA ASN A 45 -6.55 -6.06 -19.91
C ASN A 45 -5.15 -6.38 -19.35
N PRO A 46 -4.99 -6.48 -18.03
CA PRO A 46 -3.72 -6.85 -17.42
C PRO A 46 -3.31 -8.27 -17.85
N GLY A 47 -2.07 -8.41 -18.33
CA GLY A 47 -1.49 -9.70 -18.74
C GLY A 47 -0.69 -10.42 -17.66
N LEU A 48 -0.31 -9.71 -16.58
CA LEU A 48 0.54 -10.23 -15.52
C LEU A 48 0.03 -9.77 -14.15
N PHE A 49 -0.05 -10.71 -13.21
CA PHE A 49 -0.25 -10.43 -11.79
C PHE A 49 0.97 -10.90 -11.02
N LEU A 50 1.61 -10.00 -10.26
CA LEU A 50 2.80 -10.29 -9.49
C LEU A 50 2.51 -10.15 -7.99
N THR A 51 2.87 -11.18 -7.23
CA THR A 51 2.82 -11.16 -5.76
C THR A 51 4.26 -11.12 -5.23
N PHE A 52 4.57 -10.14 -4.39
CA PHE A 52 5.87 -10.03 -3.75
C PHE A 52 5.73 -10.33 -2.25
N THR A 53 6.44 -11.36 -1.78
CA THR A 53 6.34 -11.86 -0.41
C THR A 53 7.68 -11.71 0.31
N CYS A 54 7.65 -11.30 1.57
CA CYS A 54 8.86 -11.24 2.39
C CYS A 54 9.36 -12.65 2.77
N ASN A 55 10.67 -12.85 2.76
CA ASN A 55 11.30 -14.05 3.31
C ASN A 55 12.13 -13.69 4.55
N PRO A 56 11.76 -14.19 5.75
CA PRO A 56 12.51 -13.94 6.98
C PRO A 56 13.98 -14.38 6.96
N LYS A 57 14.35 -15.28 6.03
CA LYS A 57 15.72 -15.76 5.84
C LYS A 57 16.59 -14.85 4.97
N TRP A 58 16.09 -13.68 4.56
CA TRP A 58 16.91 -12.74 3.81
C TRP A 58 18.14 -12.29 4.61
N PRO A 59 19.32 -12.18 3.98
CA PRO A 59 20.56 -11.81 4.68
C PRO A 59 20.45 -10.49 5.45
N GLU A 60 19.70 -9.52 4.94
CA GLU A 60 19.50 -8.21 5.59
C GLU A 60 18.73 -8.36 6.92
N ILE A 61 17.79 -9.31 6.99
CA ILE A 61 17.03 -9.59 8.21
C ILE A 61 17.90 -10.38 9.18
N VAL A 62 18.55 -11.45 8.70
CA VAL A 62 19.39 -12.32 9.55
C VAL A 62 20.54 -11.52 10.17
N SER A 63 21.30 -10.77 9.36
CA SER A 63 22.40 -9.93 9.85
C SER A 63 21.95 -8.85 10.84
N SER A 64 20.77 -8.25 10.63
CA SER A 64 20.22 -7.28 11.58
C SER A 64 19.82 -7.92 12.91
N LEU A 65 19.35 -9.18 12.89
CA LEU A 65 18.97 -9.93 14.10
C LEU A 65 20.17 -10.50 14.84
N GLU A 66 21.28 -10.82 14.16
CA GLU A 66 22.53 -11.24 14.79
C GLU A 66 23.07 -10.18 15.76
N LEU A 67 22.80 -8.89 15.50
CA LEU A 67 23.14 -7.78 16.39
C LEU A 67 22.25 -7.72 17.65
N ILE A 68 21.18 -8.51 17.71
CA ILE A 68 20.17 -8.47 18.78
C ILE A 68 19.95 -9.90 19.29
N PRO A 69 20.80 -10.38 20.22
CA PRO A 69 20.82 -11.77 20.64
C PRO A 69 19.46 -12.32 21.08
N GLY A 70 19.10 -13.50 20.58
CA GLY A 70 17.91 -14.24 20.98
C GLY A 70 16.60 -13.78 20.35
N GLN A 71 16.60 -12.71 19.55
CA GLN A 71 15.41 -12.24 18.84
C GLN A 71 15.18 -13.00 17.54
N LYS A 72 13.92 -13.26 17.22
CA LYS A 72 13.51 -13.84 15.94
C LYS A 72 12.87 -12.78 15.04
N PRO A 73 12.71 -13.07 13.73
CA PRO A 73 12.03 -12.15 12.82
C PRO A 73 10.62 -11.76 13.28
N GLU A 74 9.91 -12.68 13.93
CA GLU A 74 8.54 -12.43 14.43
C GLU A 74 8.53 -11.41 15.58
N ASP A 75 9.61 -11.33 16.35
CA ASP A 75 9.74 -10.41 17.48
C ASP A 75 10.11 -8.98 17.03
N ARG A 76 10.63 -8.84 15.78
CA ARG A 76 11.09 -7.57 15.19
C ARG A 76 10.45 -7.29 13.83
N PRO A 77 9.12 -7.06 13.79
CA PRO A 77 8.41 -6.79 12.55
C PRO A 77 8.91 -5.52 11.85
N ASP A 78 9.50 -4.57 12.58
CA ASP A 78 10.09 -3.35 12.02
C ASP A 78 11.31 -3.63 11.12
N ILE A 79 12.15 -4.61 11.47
CA ILE A 79 13.30 -5.04 10.66
C ILE A 79 12.80 -5.73 9.39
N VAL A 80 11.86 -6.66 9.54
CA VAL A 80 11.26 -7.41 8.43
C VAL A 80 10.56 -6.48 7.44
N ALA A 81 9.74 -5.55 7.95
CA ALA A 81 9.02 -4.58 7.13
C ALA A 81 9.98 -3.65 6.37
N ARG A 82 11.09 -3.25 6.99
CA ARG A 82 12.09 -2.39 6.35
C ARG A 82 12.84 -3.13 5.23
N ALA A 83 13.26 -4.36 5.48
CA ALA A 83 13.88 -5.21 4.46
C ALA A 83 12.92 -5.44 3.28
N PHE A 84 11.65 -5.74 3.57
CA PHE A 84 10.60 -5.85 2.55
C PHE A 84 10.45 -4.56 1.74
N LYS A 85 10.37 -3.41 2.39
CA LYS A 85 10.24 -2.12 1.69
C LYS A 85 11.41 -1.83 0.77
N ILE A 86 12.65 -2.08 1.21
CA ILE A 86 13.86 -1.88 0.39
C ILE A 86 13.80 -2.75 -0.87
N LYS A 87 13.46 -4.03 -0.73
CA LYS A 87 13.37 -4.94 -1.88
C LYS A 87 12.19 -4.61 -2.80
N LEU A 88 11.05 -4.22 -2.22
CA LEU A 88 9.89 -3.77 -2.98
C LEU A 88 10.23 -2.53 -3.82
N ASP A 89 10.93 -1.56 -3.24
CA ASP A 89 11.34 -0.35 -3.95
C ASP A 89 12.32 -0.65 -5.08
N ALA A 90 13.25 -1.58 -4.85
CA ALA A 90 14.15 -2.05 -5.91
C ALA A 90 13.38 -2.73 -7.06
N LEU A 91 12.38 -3.57 -6.74
CA LEU A 91 11.53 -4.20 -7.75
C LEU A 91 10.71 -3.17 -8.53
N LEU A 92 10.08 -2.20 -7.86
CA LEU A 92 9.30 -1.15 -8.52
C LEU A 92 10.19 -0.32 -9.46
N GLN A 93 11.40 0.03 -9.02
CA GLN A 93 12.37 0.73 -9.86
C GLN A 93 12.76 -0.10 -11.10
N ASP A 94 12.93 -1.40 -10.96
CA ASP A 94 13.26 -2.29 -12.07
C ASP A 94 12.09 -2.44 -13.05
N ILE A 95 10.85 -2.52 -12.56
CA ILE A 95 9.64 -2.54 -13.39
C ILE A 95 9.50 -1.22 -14.18
N GLU A 96 9.73 -0.08 -13.53
CA GLU A 96 9.55 1.24 -14.13
C GLU A 96 10.71 1.65 -15.06
N LYS A 97 11.95 1.31 -14.69
CA LYS A 97 13.16 1.81 -15.37
C LYS A 97 13.97 0.72 -16.08
N GLY A 98 13.84 -0.54 -15.68
CA GLY A 98 14.58 -1.67 -16.24
C GLY A 98 14.15 -2.04 -17.66
N GLN A 99 13.05 -1.46 -18.18
CA GLN A 99 12.50 -1.67 -19.52
C GLN A 99 12.16 -3.14 -19.87
N HIS A 100 12.12 -4.04 -18.89
CA HIS A 100 11.78 -5.47 -19.08
C HIS A 100 10.39 -5.67 -19.68
N PHE A 101 9.46 -4.76 -19.40
CA PHE A 101 8.08 -4.75 -19.91
C PHE A 101 7.87 -3.70 -21.02
N GLY A 102 8.95 -3.20 -21.60
CA GLY A 102 8.92 -2.10 -22.56
C GLY A 102 8.91 -0.71 -21.89
N LYS A 103 8.61 0.32 -22.68
CA LYS A 103 8.61 1.70 -22.21
C LYS A 103 7.36 1.99 -21.38
N VAL A 104 7.55 2.55 -20.19
CA VAL A 104 6.44 3.04 -19.36
C VAL A 104 5.71 4.18 -20.09
N LEU A 105 4.39 4.04 -20.24
CA LEU A 105 3.55 5.03 -20.90
C LEU A 105 2.92 6.05 -19.93
N ALA A 106 2.81 5.68 -18.65
CA ALA A 106 2.23 6.52 -17.61
C ALA A 106 3.31 7.43 -16.96
N GLY A 107 2.98 8.69 -16.67
CA GLY A 107 3.85 9.58 -15.89
C GLY A 107 4.85 10.44 -16.67
N ASN A 108 4.73 10.58 -17.99
CA ASN A 108 5.54 11.57 -18.73
C ASN A 108 5.12 13.00 -18.36
N THR A 109 5.86 13.64 -17.44
CA THR A 109 6.13 15.08 -17.53
C THR A 109 7.33 15.28 -18.45
N ASN A 110 7.14 16.09 -19.48
CA ASN A 110 8.19 16.60 -20.36
C ASN A 110 9.34 17.26 -19.58
#